data_AF-B1BVH0-F1
#
_entry.id   AF-B1BVH0-F1
#
_cell.length_a   1.000
_cell.length_b   1.000
_cell.length_c   1.000
_cell.angle_alpha   90.00
_cell.angle_beta   90.00
_cell.angle_gamma   90.00
#
_symmetry.space_group_name_H-M   'P 1'
#
loop_
_entity.id
_entity.type
_entity.pdbx_description
1 polymer ?
#
loop_
_entity_poly.entity_id
_entity_poly.type
_entity_poly.pdbx_seq_one_letter_code
_entity_poly.pdbx_strand_id
1 'polypeptide(L)'
;MKNELIRRKILNFLQWNDKNGYYTDERCDLEEVTRMTYEDSIKYFFGVLNEDFYYTIADNIFELEYDEVIKYAKNNGFYENTYKKLKLLINTNNFNAISFYINLLN
;
A
#
# COMPACT_ATOMS: atom_id res chain seq x y z
N MET A 1 -14.94 -2.85 -10.60
CA MET A 1 -15.65 -2.80 -9.29
C MET A 1 -14.85 -3.44 -8.15
N LYS A 2 -14.38 -4.70 -8.27
CA LYS A 2 -13.59 -5.37 -7.21
C LYS A 2 -12.23 -4.70 -6.96
N ASN A 3 -11.46 -4.41 -8.01
CA ASN A 3 -10.15 -3.76 -7.87
C ASN A 3 -10.26 -2.37 -7.24
N GLU A 4 -11.30 -1.61 -7.61
CA GLU A 4 -11.57 -0.29 -7.04
C GLU A 4 -11.90 -0.36 -5.54
N LEU A 5 -12.68 -1.35 -5.11
CA LEU A 5 -12.94 -1.57 -3.69
C LEU A 5 -11.65 -1.92 -2.92
N ILE A 6 -10.81 -2.78 -3.49
CA ILE A 6 -9.53 -3.15 -2.89
C ILE A 6 -8.61 -1.93 -2.78
N ARG A 7 -8.48 -1.17 -3.87
CA ARG A 7 -7.69 0.06 -3.93
C ARG A 7 -8.09 1.03 -2.82
N ARG A 8 -9.38 1.29 -2.65
CA ARG A 8 -9.90 2.16 -1.57
C ARG A 8 -9.58 1.62 -0.18
N LYS A 9 -9.68 0.31 0.05
CA LYS A 9 -9.29 -0.30 1.34
C LYS A 9 -7.80 -0.09 1.64
N ILE A 10 -6.94 -0.22 0.62
CA ILE A 10 -5.50 0.02 0.75
C ILE A 10 -5.22 1.50 1.03
N LEU A 11 -5.81 2.42 0.26
CA LEU A 11 -5.62 3.85 0.48
C LEU A 11 -6.08 4.31 1.86
N ASN A 12 -7.23 3.82 2.33
CA ASN A 12 -7.70 4.10 3.68
C ASN A 12 -6.69 3.62 4.74
N PHE A 13 -6.11 2.43 4.57
CA PHE A 13 -5.05 1.93 5.45
C PHE A 13 -3.81 2.84 5.44
N LEU A 14 -3.37 3.25 4.25
CA LEU A 14 -2.17 4.05 4.09
C LEU A 14 -2.31 5.46 4.67
N GLN A 15 -3.51 6.06 4.64
CA GLN A 15 -3.78 7.37 5.27
C GLN A 15 -3.59 7.37 6.79
N TRP A 16 -3.82 6.23 7.47
CA TRP A 16 -3.59 6.12 8.90
C TRP A 16 -2.11 5.93 9.27
N ASN A 17 -1.23 5.71 8.30
CA ASN A 17 0.21 5.67 8.51
C ASN A 17 0.79 7.05 8.17
N ASP A 18 0.88 7.92 9.19
CA ASP A 18 1.18 9.36 9.09
C ASP A 18 2.48 9.73 8.34
N LYS A 19 3.37 8.77 8.14
CA LYS A 19 4.69 8.94 7.53
C LYS A 19 4.67 9.39 6.07
N ASN A 20 3.54 9.25 5.39
CA ASN A 20 3.52 9.13 3.93
C ASN A 20 2.50 10.07 3.24
N GLY A 21 1.95 11.02 3.99
CA GLY A 21 1.05 12.07 3.49
C GLY A 21 -0.39 11.61 3.25
N TYR A 22 -1.30 12.59 3.20
CA TYR A 22 -2.73 12.37 2.97
C TYR A 22 -3.02 12.23 1.47
N TYR A 23 -2.94 11.00 0.93
CA TYR A 23 -3.39 10.69 -0.42
C TYR A 23 -4.87 10.27 -0.41
N THR A 24 -5.77 11.16 -0.84
CA THR A 24 -7.21 10.88 -1.02
C THR A 24 -7.62 11.10 -2.47
N ASP A 25 -8.59 10.34 -2.99
CA ASP A 25 -9.14 10.57 -4.32
C ASP A 25 -9.65 12.02 -4.47
N GLU A 26 -10.33 12.53 -3.44
CA GLU A 26 -10.82 13.91 -3.38
C GLU A 26 -9.70 14.93 -3.55
N ARG A 27 -8.57 14.73 -2.86
CA ARG A 27 -7.42 15.62 -2.99
C ARG A 27 -6.79 15.54 -4.37
N CYS A 28 -6.73 14.34 -4.95
CA CYS A 28 -6.23 14.17 -6.31
C CYS A 28 -7.09 14.94 -7.31
N ASP A 29 -8.42 14.88 -7.14
CA ASP A 29 -9.36 15.62 -7.97
C ASP A 29 -9.21 17.13 -7.80
N LEU A 30 -9.04 17.61 -6.57
CA LEU A 30 -8.85 19.04 -6.25
C LEU A 30 -7.53 19.60 -6.80
N GLU A 31 -6.46 18.80 -6.76
CA GLU A 31 -5.13 19.17 -7.25
C GLU A 31 -4.95 18.85 -8.75
N GLU A 32 -5.98 18.31 -9.42
CA GLU A 32 -5.96 17.86 -10.82
C GLU A 32 -4.81 16.87 -11.12
N VAL A 33 -4.46 16.04 -10.14
CA VAL A 33 -3.43 15.00 -10.28
C VAL A 33 -4.04 13.62 -10.49
N THR A 34 -3.25 12.73 -11.08
CA THR A 34 -3.71 11.38 -11.39
C THR A 34 -3.98 10.59 -10.10
N ARG A 35 -5.17 9.98 -10.03
CA ARG A 35 -5.52 9.04 -8.96
C ARG A 35 -4.68 7.78 -9.06
N MET A 36 -4.32 7.23 -7.91
CA MET A 36 -3.50 6.04 -7.80
C MET A 36 -4.23 4.89 -8.45
N THR A 37 -3.54 4.10 -9.26
CA THR A 37 -4.13 2.92 -9.86
C THR A 37 -4.26 1.79 -8.82
N TYR A 38 -4.92 0.70 -9.20
CA TYR A 38 -4.93 -0.51 -8.38
C TYR A 38 -3.50 -1.01 -8.12
N GLU A 39 -2.67 -1.07 -9.16
CA GLU A 39 -1.30 -1.56 -9.07
C GLU A 39 -0.43 -0.64 -8.21
N ASP A 40 -0.56 0.67 -8.39
CA ASP A 40 0.15 1.64 -7.55
C ASP A 40 -0.25 1.55 -6.07
N SER A 41 -1.52 1.27 -5.77
CA SER A 41 -1.95 1.06 -4.38
C SER A 41 -1.27 -0.16 -3.75
N ILE A 42 -1.09 -1.23 -4.53
CA ILE A 42 -0.40 -2.45 -4.09
C ILE A 42 1.11 -2.17 -3.96
N LYS A 43 1.73 -1.51 -4.94
CA LYS A 43 3.13 -1.08 -4.86
C LYS A 43 3.37 -0.29 -3.59
N TYR A 44 2.52 0.70 -3.32
CA TYR A 44 2.67 1.55 -2.16
C TYR A 44 2.51 0.78 -0.85
N PHE A 45 1.55 -0.15 -0.79
CA PHE A 45 1.40 -1.05 0.37
C PHE A 45 2.66 -1.89 0.63
N PHE A 46 3.29 -2.42 -0.42
CA PHE A 46 4.54 -3.16 -0.31
C PHE A 46 5.71 -2.26 0.12
N GLY A 47 5.78 -1.05 -0.43
CA GLY A 47 6.75 -0.02 -0.04
C GLY A 47 6.66 0.31 1.44
N VAL A 48 5.46 0.60 1.93
CA VAL A 48 5.22 0.95 3.34
C VAL A 48 5.55 -0.18 4.31
N LEU A 49 5.15 -1.41 4.01
CA LEU A 49 5.39 -2.53 4.92
C LEU A 49 6.84 -3.04 4.91
N ASN A 50 7.64 -2.65 3.91
CA ASN A 50 9.03 -3.07 3.77
C ASN A 50 9.91 -1.84 3.44
N GLU A 51 9.61 -0.72 4.11
CA GLU A 51 10.15 0.61 3.86
C GLU A 51 11.69 0.61 3.88
N ASP A 52 12.27 -0.01 4.91
CA ASP A 52 13.73 -0.13 5.09
C ASP A 52 14.42 -0.76 3.88
N PHE A 53 13.76 -1.68 3.18
CA PHE A 53 14.31 -2.33 2.00
C PHE A 53 14.10 -1.49 0.74
N TYR A 54 12.88 -1.02 0.49
CA TYR A 54 12.59 -0.31 -0.76
C TYR A 54 13.31 1.03 -0.88
N TYR A 55 13.57 1.74 0.23
CA TYR A 55 14.40 2.94 0.21
C TYR A 55 15.87 2.67 -0.13
N THR A 56 16.35 1.42 -0.06
CA THR A 56 17.68 1.08 -0.58
C THR A 56 17.72 0.94 -2.10
N ILE A 57 16.55 0.84 -2.75
CA ILE A 57 16.42 0.62 -4.19
C ILE A 57 16.07 1.93 -4.91
N ALA A 58 15.08 2.66 -4.40
CA ALA A 58 14.58 3.89 -5.00
C ALA A 58 14.13 4.88 -3.92
N ASP A 59 14.29 6.17 -4.18
CA ASP A 59 13.84 7.24 -3.27
C ASP A 59 12.31 7.24 -3.15
N ASN A 60 11.61 6.81 -4.20
CA ASN A 60 10.17 6.67 -4.21
C ASN A 60 9.74 5.32 -4.84
N ILE A 61 8.84 4.60 -4.17
CA ILE A 61 8.28 3.32 -4.65
C ILE A 61 7.58 3.44 -6.01
N PHE A 62 7.12 4.63 -6.40
CA PHE A 62 6.47 4.87 -7.69
C PHE A 62 7.45 4.89 -8.86
N GLU A 63 8.77 5.01 -8.62
CA GLU A 63 9.81 4.88 -9.65
C GLU A 63 10.00 3.43 -10.12
N LEU A 64 9.56 2.46 -9.31
CA LEU A 64 9.64 1.05 -9.64
C LEU A 64 8.38 0.59 -10.38
N GLU A 65 8.53 -0.34 -11.31
CA GLU A 65 7.38 -0.99 -11.95
C GLU A 65 6.71 -1.99 -10.99
N TYR A 66 5.42 -2.28 -11.23
CA TYR A 66 4.67 -3.25 -10.40
C TYR A 66 5.39 -4.60 -10.31
N ASP A 67 5.80 -5.14 -11.46
CA ASP A 67 6.48 -6.42 -11.54
C ASP A 67 7.84 -6.42 -10.83
N GLU A 68 8.54 -5.28 -10.81
CA GLU A 68 9.80 -5.13 -10.09
C GLU A 68 9.59 -5.19 -8.59
N VAL A 69 8.60 -4.45 -8.07
CA VAL A 69 8.22 -4.49 -6.65
C VAL A 69 7.89 -5.93 -6.23
N ILE A 70 7.07 -6.64 -7.00
CA ILE A 70 6.72 -8.03 -6.70
C ILE A 70 7.95 -8.96 -6.78
N LYS A 71 8.82 -8.77 -7.77
CA LYS A 71 10.05 -9.55 -7.92
C LYS A 71 11.01 -9.34 -6.75
N TYR A 72 11.23 -8.09 -6.33
CA TYR A 72 12.10 -7.78 -5.20
C TYR A 72 11.55 -8.38 -3.90
N ALA A 73 10.24 -8.30 -3.68
CA ALA A 73 9.61 -8.91 -2.52
C ALA A 73 9.80 -10.42 -2.45
N LYS A 74 9.72 -11.11 -3.60
CA LYS A 74 9.94 -12.56 -3.67
C LYS A 74 11.40 -12.91 -3.41
N ASN A 75 12.32 -12.19 -4.05
CA ASN A 75 13.75 -12.43 -3.93
C ASN A 75 14.28 -12.22 -2.50
N ASN A 76 13.62 -11.35 -1.72
CA ASN A 76 14.00 -11.04 -0.34
C ASN A 76 13.12 -11.73 0.71
N GLY A 77 12.26 -12.67 0.29
CA GLY A 77 11.52 -13.56 1.20
C GLY A 77 10.34 -12.93 1.96
N PHE A 78 9.99 -11.66 1.71
CA PHE A 78 8.89 -11.00 2.42
C PHE A 78 7.56 -10.97 1.66
N TYR A 79 7.54 -11.36 0.37
CA TYR A 79 6.34 -11.35 -0.46
C TYR A 79 5.14 -12.06 0.20
N GLU A 80 5.31 -13.30 0.67
CA GLU A 80 4.21 -14.07 1.25
C GLU A 80 3.63 -13.42 2.52
N ASN A 81 4.51 -12.83 3.35
CA ASN A 81 4.08 -12.14 4.56
C ASN A 81 3.31 -10.85 4.23
N THR A 82 3.86 -10.02 3.34
CA THR A 82 3.19 -8.79 2.88
C THR A 82 1.86 -9.11 2.19
N TYR A 83 1.81 -10.16 1.37
CA TYR A 83 0.58 -10.56 0.68
C TYR A 83 -0.48 -11.14 1.63
N LYS A 84 -0.06 -11.84 2.69
CA LYS A 84 -0.97 -12.29 3.76
C LYS A 84 -1.59 -11.10 4.49
N LYS A 85 -0.79 -10.09 4.83
CA LYS A 85 -1.26 -8.82 5.43
C LYS A 85 -2.24 -8.08 4.51
N LEU A 86 -1.94 -8.02 3.21
CA LEU A 86 -2.83 -7.46 2.21
C LEU A 86 -4.17 -8.22 2.12
N LYS A 87 -4.15 -9.55 2.09
CA LYS A 87 -5.37 -10.38 2.11
C LYS A 87 -6.21 -10.13 3.35
N LEU A 88 -5.57 -10.00 4.51
CA LEU A 88 -6.24 -9.68 5.76
C LEU A 88 -6.94 -8.32 5.66
N LEU A 89 -6.24 -7.28 5.17
CA LEU A 89 -6.81 -5.96 4.93
C LEU A 89 -8.03 -6.00 3.99
N ILE A 90 -7.93 -6.75 2.89
CA ILE A 90 -9.01 -6.87 1.90
C ILE A 90 -10.24 -7.58 2.46
N ASN A 91 -10.05 -8.58 3.32
CA ASN A 91 -11.13 -9.39 3.87
C ASN A 91 -11.75 -8.79 5.14
N THR A 92 -11.09 -7.81 5.78
CA THR A 92 -11.65 -7.09 6.93
C THR A 92 -12.70 -6.08 6.47
N ASN A 93 -13.82 -6.04 7.20
CA ASN A 93 -14.91 -5.08 6.97
C ASN A 93 -14.97 -3.96 8.03
N ASN A 94 -14.26 -4.13 9.16
CA ASN A 94 -14.26 -3.16 10.25
C ASN A 94 -12.85 -2.58 10.44
N PHE A 95 -12.62 -1.44 9.79
CA PHE A 95 -11.34 -0.73 9.73
C PHE A 95 -11.09 0.19 10.93
N ASN A 96 -12.01 0.32 11.88
CA ASN A 96 -11.94 1.37 12.91
C ASN A 96 -11.15 0.98 14.17
N ALA A 97 -10.51 -0.20 14.18
CA ALA A 97 -9.68 -0.60 15.31
C ALA A 97 -8.21 -0.24 15.02
N ILE A 98 -7.68 0.77 15.72
CA ILE A 98 -6.23 1.11 15.73
C ILE A 98 -5.37 -0.16 15.93
N SER A 99 -5.85 -1.12 16.72
CA SER A 99 -5.18 -2.41 16.93
C SER A 99 -5.06 -3.28 15.68
N PHE A 100 -6.00 -3.19 14.74
CA PHE A 100 -5.90 -3.90 13.45
C PHE A 100 -4.78 -3.32 12.58
N TYR A 101 -4.61 -2.00 12.58
CA TYR A 101 -3.54 -1.33 11.87
C TYR A 101 -2.16 -1.63 12.46
N ILE A 102 -2.03 -1.60 13.78
CA ILE A 102 -0.79 -1.98 14.47
C ILE A 102 -0.40 -3.44 14.14
N ASN A 103 -1.36 -4.36 14.11
CA ASN A 103 -1.11 -5.76 13.73
C ASN A 103 -0.66 -5.95 12.28
N LEU A 104 -0.96 -5.00 11.38
CA LEU A 104 -0.46 -5.05 10.00
C LEU A 104 0.96 -4.50 9.89
N LEU A 105 1.37 -3.58 10.77
CA LEU A 105 2.71 -3.00 10.77
C LEU A 105 3.74 -3.88 11.51
N ASN A 106 3.33 -4.56 12.58
CA ASN A 106 4.15 -5.53 13.32
C ASN A 106 4.22 -6.90 12.64
#